data_AF-U7QSF3-F1
#
_entry.id   AF-U7QSF3-F1
#
_cell.length_a   1.000
_cell.length_b   1.000
_cell.length_c   1.000
_cell.angle_alpha   90.00
_cell.angle_beta   90.00
_cell.angle_gamma   90.00
#
_symmetry.space_group_name_H-M   'P 1'
#
loop_
_entity.id
_entity.type
_entity.pdbx_description
1 polymer ?
#
loop_
_entity_poly.entity_id
_entity_poly.type
_entity_poly.pdbx_seq_one_letter_code
_entity_poly.pdbx_strand_id
1 'polypeptide(L)'
;TDFLGFSYGFRPGRGQHDALDALNVAVMERKVNWVLDLDISRFFDTVEHDWLIRFIQHRIRDGRMVRLIRQWVTVGIVDEHGHRQKSHCGTPQGAVISPLLANIYLHYSFDLWLNAWRKQAQGEVVMIRYADDAVLGFQKHQDARACQSLLQRRLMQFGLKVHPAKTRLVRFGRFALKQYEERPKRGKPGKFDFLGFTHYIGRLHTGKDAVMRKTQRKRRQTQLKRIKQGLRQRLHNRPEETGRWLKRVVEGHINYYGVPFNSRALCQFVEEVKRMWLKSLRRRSQRHKMTWA
;
A
#
# COMPACT_ATOMS: atom_id res chain seq x y z
N THR A 1 -6.48 -16.14 15.00
CA THR A 1 -5.54 -15.06 15.37
C THR A 1 -6.34 -13.87 15.85
N ASP A 2 -5.91 -13.18 16.91
CA ASP A 2 -6.64 -12.04 17.50
C ASP A 2 -6.79 -10.84 16.56
N PHE A 3 -5.86 -10.68 15.62
CA PHE A 3 -5.92 -9.62 14.63
C PHE A 3 -7.19 -9.70 13.79
N LEU A 4 -7.87 -8.56 13.66
CA LEU A 4 -9.15 -8.45 12.96
C LEU A 4 -9.06 -8.87 11.49
N GLY A 5 -10.18 -9.38 10.96
CA GLY A 5 -10.25 -9.96 9.62
C GLY A 5 -9.98 -8.99 8.47
N PHE A 6 -10.02 -7.68 8.70
CA PHE A 6 -9.73 -6.65 7.70
C PHE A 6 -8.26 -6.20 7.67
N SER A 7 -7.41 -6.73 8.55
CA SER A 7 -5.97 -6.49 8.52
C SER A 7 -5.28 -7.60 7.72
N TYR A 8 -4.51 -7.24 6.70
CA TYR A 8 -3.89 -8.20 5.76
C TYR A 8 -2.37 -8.19 5.81
N GLY A 9 -1.75 -7.01 5.90
CA GLY A 9 -0.31 -6.85 5.76
C GLY A 9 0.49 -7.67 6.78
N PHE A 10 1.59 -8.30 6.32
CA PHE A 10 2.54 -9.05 7.15
C PHE A 10 1.91 -10.14 8.03
N ARG A 11 0.88 -10.82 7.51
CA ARG A 11 0.22 -11.95 8.20
C ARG A 11 0.38 -13.24 7.40
N PRO A 12 0.62 -14.38 8.05
CA PRO A 12 0.66 -15.68 7.38
C PRO A 12 -0.64 -15.94 6.61
N GLY A 13 -0.52 -16.40 5.36
CA GLY A 13 -1.66 -16.74 4.49
C GLY A 13 -2.51 -15.53 4.06
N ARG A 14 -2.00 -14.31 4.20
CA ARG A 14 -2.67 -13.09 3.74
C ARG A 14 -1.71 -12.23 2.93
N GLY A 15 -1.97 -12.18 1.64
CA GLY A 15 -1.23 -11.40 0.67
C GLY A 15 -1.89 -10.06 0.36
N GLN A 16 -1.20 -9.29 -0.46
CA GLN A 16 -1.74 -8.05 -1.01
C GLN A 16 -2.92 -8.30 -1.95
N HIS A 17 -2.90 -9.37 -2.73
CA HIS A 17 -4.01 -9.69 -3.65
C HIS A 17 -5.31 -9.93 -2.86
N ASP A 18 -5.24 -10.56 -1.69
CA ASP A 18 -6.41 -10.72 -0.81
C ASP A 18 -7.00 -9.37 -0.35
N ALA A 19 -6.15 -8.40 -0.03
CA ALA A 19 -6.60 -7.05 0.34
C ALA A 19 -7.24 -6.31 -0.84
N LEU A 20 -6.70 -6.48 -2.05
CA LEU A 20 -7.28 -5.92 -3.26
C LEU A 20 -8.64 -6.57 -3.57
N ASP A 21 -8.76 -7.87 -3.42
CA ASP A 21 -10.00 -8.59 -3.69
C ASP A 21 -11.08 -8.27 -2.65
N ALA A 22 -10.70 -8.16 -1.38
CA ALA A 22 -11.56 -7.62 -0.34
C ALA A 22 -12.07 -6.21 -0.67
N LEU A 23 -11.21 -5.36 -1.26
CA LEU A 23 -11.60 -4.01 -1.69
C LEU A 23 -12.60 -4.06 -2.85
N ASN A 24 -12.41 -4.96 -3.81
CA ASN A 24 -13.36 -5.13 -4.90
C ASN A 24 -14.71 -5.62 -4.39
N VAL A 25 -14.74 -6.67 -3.57
CA VAL A 25 -15.97 -7.21 -2.95
C VAL A 25 -16.66 -6.12 -2.13
N ALA A 26 -15.93 -5.40 -1.30
CA ALA A 26 -16.45 -4.31 -0.49
C ALA A 26 -17.16 -3.24 -1.35
N VAL A 27 -16.50 -2.73 -2.37
CA VAL A 27 -17.07 -1.66 -3.21
C VAL A 27 -18.23 -2.16 -4.07
N MET A 28 -18.14 -3.41 -4.56
CA MET A 28 -19.12 -3.95 -5.50
C MET A 28 -20.38 -4.50 -4.81
N GLU A 29 -20.26 -5.05 -3.60
CA GLU A 29 -21.37 -5.69 -2.90
C GLU A 29 -21.99 -4.80 -1.82
N ARG A 30 -21.21 -3.95 -1.16
CA ARG A 30 -21.69 -3.05 -0.10
C ARG A 30 -22.10 -1.69 -0.63
N LYS A 31 -22.68 -0.85 0.23
CA LYS A 31 -23.19 0.48 -0.14
C LYS A 31 -22.12 1.58 -0.07
N VAL A 32 -20.94 1.35 -0.63
CA VAL A 32 -19.82 2.31 -0.57
C VAL A 32 -20.01 3.45 -1.59
N ASN A 33 -20.00 4.69 -1.10
CA ASN A 33 -20.14 5.94 -1.87
C ASN A 33 -18.95 6.90 -1.69
N TRP A 34 -18.17 6.68 -0.64
CA TRP A 34 -17.03 7.47 -0.27
C TRP A 34 -15.91 6.56 0.17
N VAL A 35 -14.69 6.89 -0.21
CA VAL A 35 -13.47 6.19 0.21
C VAL A 35 -12.57 7.20 0.88
N LEU A 36 -12.16 6.92 2.11
CA LEU A 36 -11.05 7.57 2.78
C LEU A 36 -9.80 6.74 2.53
N ASP A 37 -8.94 7.26 1.67
CA ASP A 37 -7.57 6.79 1.47
C ASP A 37 -6.72 7.34 2.63
N LEU A 38 -6.16 6.47 3.46
CA LEU A 38 -5.45 6.83 4.69
C LEU A 38 -4.02 6.31 4.69
N ASP A 39 -3.08 7.24 4.79
CA ASP A 39 -1.63 6.99 4.85
C ASP A 39 -1.12 7.56 6.18
N ILE A 40 -0.49 6.72 7.00
CA ILE A 40 0.14 7.16 8.25
C ILE A 40 1.55 7.65 7.94
N SER A 41 1.83 8.92 8.25
CA SER A 41 3.09 9.56 7.93
C SER A 41 4.21 9.00 8.81
N ARG A 42 5.29 8.52 8.17
CA ARG A 42 6.51 8.04 8.85
C ARG A 42 6.21 7.09 10.01
N PHE A 43 5.28 6.15 9.80
CA PHE A 43 4.82 5.24 10.84
C PHE A 43 5.99 4.57 11.58
N PHE A 44 6.89 3.90 10.85
CA PHE A 44 8.03 3.21 11.45
C PHE A 44 9.00 4.13 12.19
N ASP A 45 8.99 5.45 11.93
CA ASP A 45 9.88 6.40 12.61
C ASP A 45 9.20 7.07 13.82
N THR A 46 7.88 6.92 13.96
CA THR A 46 7.06 7.66 14.95
C THR A 46 6.44 6.78 16.03
N VAL A 47 6.56 5.45 15.93
CA VAL A 47 6.05 4.51 16.95
C VAL A 47 6.64 4.81 18.33
N GLU A 48 5.81 5.18 19.30
CA GLU A 48 6.27 5.42 20.67
C GLU A 48 6.51 4.09 21.40
N HIS A 49 7.71 3.91 21.96
CA HIS A 49 8.12 2.64 22.53
C HIS A 49 7.28 2.27 23.76
N ASP A 50 6.90 3.25 24.58
CA ASP A 50 6.12 2.98 25.79
C ASP A 50 4.71 2.49 25.48
N TRP A 51 4.05 3.06 24.45
CA TRP A 51 2.78 2.53 23.96
C TRP A 51 2.92 1.13 23.40
N LEU A 52 3.95 0.88 22.58
CA LEU A 52 4.22 -0.45 22.02
C LEU A 52 4.39 -1.49 23.14
N ILE A 53 5.17 -1.17 24.17
CA ILE A 53 5.40 -2.08 25.29
C ILE A 53 4.11 -2.33 26.09
N ARG A 54 3.31 -1.30 26.35
CA ARG A 54 1.98 -1.46 26.98
C ARG A 54 1.07 -2.39 26.17
N PHE A 55 1.06 -2.24 24.84
CA PHE A 55 0.27 -3.09 23.96
C PHE A 55 0.72 -4.56 23.96
N ILE A 56 2.03 -4.80 24.02
CA ILE A 56 2.58 -6.15 24.12
C ILE A 56 2.21 -6.78 25.47
N GLN A 57 2.27 -5.99 26.55
CA GLN A 57 1.95 -6.44 27.91
C GLN A 57 0.49 -6.88 28.09
N HIS A 58 -0.44 -6.47 27.21
CA HIS A 58 -1.81 -7.00 27.22
C HIS A 58 -1.86 -8.52 27.00
N ARG A 59 -0.89 -9.09 26.27
CA ARG A 59 -0.85 -10.53 25.96
C ARG A 59 0.36 -11.25 26.55
N ILE A 60 1.51 -10.59 26.68
CA ILE A 60 2.74 -11.18 27.20
C ILE A 60 3.01 -10.63 28.59
N ARG A 61 2.90 -11.50 29.61
CA ARG A 61 3.20 -11.15 31.01
C ARG A 61 4.66 -11.40 31.41
N ASP A 62 5.43 -12.11 30.60
CA ASP A 62 6.85 -12.39 30.87
C ASP A 62 7.69 -11.11 30.76
N GLY A 63 8.15 -10.62 31.92
CA GLY A 63 8.99 -9.42 32.01
C GLY A 63 10.34 -9.52 31.30
N ARG A 64 10.92 -10.73 31.17
CA ARG A 64 12.19 -10.94 30.46
C ARG A 64 12.01 -10.73 28.96
N MET A 65 10.96 -11.32 28.39
CA MET A 65 10.60 -11.13 26.98
C MET A 65 10.26 -9.68 26.66
N VAL A 66 9.46 -9.02 27.51
CA VAL A 66 9.13 -7.60 27.34
C VAL A 66 10.38 -6.72 27.39
N ARG A 67 11.30 -7.00 28.32
CA ARG A 67 12.58 -6.28 28.42
C ARG A 67 13.44 -6.47 27.17
N LEU A 68 13.50 -7.69 26.63
CA LEU A 68 14.25 -7.98 25.40
C LEU A 68 13.68 -7.21 24.20
N ILE A 69 12.36 -7.21 24.03
CA ILE A 69 11.70 -6.45 22.96
C ILE A 69 11.96 -4.95 23.12
N ARG A 70 11.88 -4.41 24.35
CA ARG A 70 12.21 -3.01 24.62
C ARG A 70 13.65 -2.69 24.18
N GLN A 71 14.62 -3.55 24.53
CA GLN A 71 16.01 -3.37 24.10
C GLN A 71 16.15 -3.37 22.58
N TRP A 72 15.49 -4.28 21.86
CA TRP A 72 15.54 -4.32 20.39
C TRP A 72 15.03 -3.04 19.75
N VAL A 73 13.94 -2.49 20.27
CA VAL A 73 13.32 -1.29 19.71
C VAL A 73 14.12 -0.02 20.10
N THR A 74 14.75 0.02 21.28
CA THR A 74 15.57 1.15 21.74
C THR A 74 16.96 1.23 21.08
N VAL A 75 17.60 0.10 20.77
CA VAL A 75 18.96 0.05 20.17
C VAL A 75 18.94 0.28 18.64
N GLY A 76 17.74 0.36 18.05
CA GLY A 76 17.48 0.06 16.65
C GLY A 76 17.71 1.13 15.58
N ILE A 77 18.53 2.18 15.80
CA ILE A 77 18.93 3.04 14.68
C ILE A 77 20.43 2.91 14.48
N VAL A 78 20.80 2.21 13.41
CA VAL A 78 22.18 2.21 12.91
C VAL A 78 22.29 3.37 11.93
N ASP A 79 23.17 4.32 12.20
CA ASP A 79 23.41 5.44 11.28
C ASP A 79 24.11 4.97 9.99
N GLU A 80 24.23 5.88 9.00
CA GLU A 80 24.88 5.58 7.72
C GLU A 80 26.37 5.19 7.86
N HIS A 81 26.95 5.35 9.05
CA HIS A 81 28.34 5.05 9.41
C HIS A 81 28.48 3.78 10.26
N GLY A 82 27.39 3.08 10.56
CA GLY A 82 27.41 1.83 11.33
C GLY A 82 27.33 2.00 12.85
N HIS A 83 27.16 3.22 13.37
CA HIS A 83 27.01 3.45 14.80
C HIS A 83 25.56 3.22 15.26
N ARG A 84 25.42 2.52 16.38
CA ARG A 84 24.12 2.29 17.03
C ARG A 84 23.77 3.52 17.87
N GLN A 85 22.80 4.30 17.44
CA GLN A 85 22.22 5.37 18.22
C GLN A 85 21.02 4.85 19.00
N LYS A 86 20.90 5.27 20.27
CA LYS A 86 19.69 5.04 21.05
C LYS A 86 18.55 5.81 20.42
N SER A 87 17.48 5.12 20.06
CA SER A 87 16.25 5.77 19.62
C SER A 87 15.24 5.85 20.74
N HIS A 88 14.57 6.98 20.84
CA HIS A 88 13.46 7.21 21.77
C HIS A 88 12.09 6.91 21.12
N CYS A 89 12.03 6.79 19.79
CA CYS A 89 10.82 6.45 19.04
C CYS A 89 11.15 5.69 17.74
N GLY A 90 10.13 5.14 17.10
CA GLY A 90 10.24 4.34 15.90
C GLY A 90 10.70 2.90 16.13
N THR A 91 10.72 2.12 15.07
CA THR A 91 11.21 0.75 15.04
C THR A 91 12.26 0.64 13.94
N PRO A 92 13.35 -0.14 14.14
CA PRO A 92 14.38 -0.34 13.12
C PRO A 92 13.77 -0.73 11.77
N GLN A 93 13.94 0.12 10.75
CA GLN A 93 13.54 -0.21 9.39
C GLN A 93 14.46 -1.34 8.87
N GLY A 94 13.87 -2.50 8.55
CA GLY A 94 14.62 -3.67 8.07
C GLY A 94 14.88 -4.74 9.13
N ALA A 95 14.54 -4.51 10.40
CA ALA A 95 14.50 -5.61 11.36
C ALA A 95 13.30 -6.54 11.07
N VAL A 96 13.55 -7.84 11.08
CA VAL A 96 12.57 -8.89 10.74
C VAL A 96 11.30 -8.81 11.60
N ILE A 97 11.42 -8.34 12.84
CA ILE A 97 10.31 -8.23 13.79
C ILE A 97 9.47 -6.95 13.62
N SER A 98 10.01 -5.89 13.01
CA SER A 98 9.33 -4.59 12.88
C SER A 98 7.94 -4.66 12.24
N PRO A 99 7.69 -5.48 11.19
CA PRO A 99 6.35 -5.63 10.62
C PRO A 99 5.32 -6.21 11.60
N LEU A 100 5.74 -7.12 12.49
CA LEU A 100 4.85 -7.67 13.51
C LEU A 100 4.55 -6.63 14.60
N LEU A 101 5.56 -5.91 15.06
CA LEU A 101 5.40 -4.84 16.05
C LEU A 101 4.49 -3.73 15.52
N ALA A 102 4.64 -3.36 14.25
CA ALA A 102 3.77 -2.42 13.55
C ALA A 102 2.30 -2.87 13.58
N ASN A 103 2.06 -4.14 13.28
CA ASN A 103 0.71 -4.71 13.33
C ASN A 103 0.12 -4.74 14.72
N ILE A 104 0.91 -5.07 15.75
CA ILE A 104 0.47 -5.01 17.16
C ILE A 104 0.07 -3.57 17.50
N TYR A 105 0.92 -2.60 17.18
CA TYR A 105 0.67 -1.19 17.48
C TYR A 105 -0.62 -0.67 16.84
N LEU A 106 -0.80 -0.95 15.53
CA LEU A 106 -2.00 -0.53 14.79
C LEU A 106 -3.23 -1.34 15.19
N HIS A 107 -3.07 -2.56 15.68
CA HIS A 107 -4.22 -3.32 16.18
C HIS A 107 -4.92 -2.60 17.33
N TYR A 108 -4.15 -2.12 18.33
CA TYR A 108 -4.71 -1.44 19.50
C TYR A 108 -5.01 0.05 19.27
N SER A 109 -4.13 0.76 18.55
CA SER A 109 -4.32 2.20 18.32
C SER A 109 -5.38 2.49 17.25
N PHE A 110 -5.53 1.61 16.25
CA PHE A 110 -6.37 1.82 15.08
C PHE A 110 -7.49 0.77 14.93
N ASP A 111 -7.17 -0.52 14.79
CA ASP A 111 -8.13 -1.54 14.34
C ASP A 111 -9.29 -1.75 15.32
N LEU A 112 -8.98 -1.94 16.61
CA LEU A 112 -9.99 -2.19 17.64
C LEU A 112 -10.91 -0.98 17.81
N TRP A 113 -10.32 0.22 17.82
CA TRP A 113 -11.09 1.47 17.91
C TRP A 113 -12.03 1.63 16.72
N LEU A 114 -11.53 1.41 15.50
CA LEU A 114 -12.33 1.57 14.29
C LEU A 114 -13.44 0.51 14.20
N ASN A 115 -13.16 -0.72 14.64
CA ASN A 115 -14.15 -1.80 14.71
C ASN A 115 -15.27 -1.51 15.72
N ALA A 116 -14.98 -0.80 16.81
CA ALA A 116 -15.99 -0.32 17.75
C ALA A 116 -16.76 0.87 17.17
N TRP A 117 -16.05 1.87 16.65
CA TRP A 117 -16.63 3.09 16.09
C TRP A 117 -17.61 2.81 14.94
N ARG A 118 -17.31 1.84 14.05
CA ARG A 118 -18.20 1.51 12.93
C ARG A 118 -19.61 1.08 13.34
N LYS A 119 -19.82 0.62 14.58
CA LYS A 119 -21.16 0.26 15.10
C LYS A 119 -22.02 1.48 15.40
N GLN A 120 -21.39 2.65 15.55
CA GLN A 120 -22.04 3.93 15.80
C GLN A 120 -22.30 4.72 14.50
N ALA A 121 -21.71 4.30 13.38
CA ALA A 121 -21.94 4.90 12.08
C ALA A 121 -23.39 4.65 11.62
N GLN A 122 -23.97 5.63 10.95
CA GLN A 122 -25.36 5.53 10.50
C GLN A 122 -25.51 4.76 9.18
N GLY A 123 -24.44 4.62 8.40
CA GLY A 123 -24.41 3.88 7.14
C GLY A 123 -23.39 2.75 7.17
N GLU A 124 -23.32 1.99 6.08
CA GLU A 124 -22.33 0.92 5.96
C GLU A 124 -20.89 1.48 5.95
N VAL A 125 -20.03 0.82 6.74
CA VAL A 125 -18.59 1.10 6.83
C VAL A 125 -17.81 -0.17 6.51
N VAL A 126 -16.89 -0.08 5.57
CA VAL A 126 -15.95 -1.15 5.23
C VAL A 126 -14.53 -0.66 5.49
N MET A 127 -13.68 -1.55 5.98
CA MET A 127 -12.32 -1.22 6.39
C MET A 127 -11.40 -2.26 5.79
N ILE A 128 -10.26 -1.82 5.27
CA ILE A 128 -9.21 -2.69 4.73
C ILE A 128 -7.89 -2.05 5.11
N ARG A 129 -7.02 -2.80 5.78
CA ARG A 129 -5.69 -2.33 6.17
C ARG A 129 -4.62 -3.29 5.70
N TYR A 130 -3.58 -2.74 5.10
CA TYR A 130 -2.37 -3.46 4.75
C TYR A 130 -1.18 -2.73 5.35
N ALA A 131 -0.70 -3.21 6.50
CA ALA A 131 0.31 -2.52 7.29
C ALA A 131 -0.14 -1.09 7.67
N ASP A 132 0.60 -0.07 7.24
CA ASP A 132 0.37 1.36 7.48
C ASP A 132 -0.56 2.01 6.44
N ASP A 133 -0.82 1.34 5.32
CA ASP A 133 -1.75 1.78 4.26
C ASP A 133 -3.16 1.23 4.56
N ALA A 134 -4.16 2.11 4.63
CA ALA A 134 -5.54 1.73 4.95
C ALA A 134 -6.55 2.44 4.06
N VAL A 135 -7.59 1.71 3.67
CA VAL A 135 -8.72 2.22 2.90
C VAL A 135 -10.00 1.96 3.64
N LEU A 136 -10.75 3.03 3.91
CA LEU A 136 -12.04 2.97 4.59
C LEU A 136 -13.15 3.39 3.62
N GLY A 137 -14.12 2.51 3.39
CA GLY A 137 -15.30 2.78 2.57
C GLY A 137 -16.51 3.16 3.42
N PHE A 138 -17.27 4.17 2.99
CA PHE A 138 -18.45 4.67 3.70
C PHE A 138 -19.63 4.84 2.76
N GLN A 139 -20.83 4.55 3.26
CA GLN A 139 -22.08 4.89 2.57
C GLN A 139 -22.43 6.37 2.65
N LYS A 140 -22.28 6.98 3.84
CA LYS A 140 -22.66 8.37 4.09
C LYS A 140 -21.44 9.26 4.18
N HIS A 141 -21.53 10.45 3.58
CA HIS A 141 -20.46 11.45 3.64
C HIS A 141 -20.19 11.95 5.08
N GLN A 142 -21.25 12.08 5.88
CA GLN A 142 -21.17 12.52 7.28
C GLN A 142 -20.35 11.54 8.12
N ASP A 143 -20.62 10.23 8.01
CA ASP A 143 -19.85 9.18 8.67
C ASP A 143 -18.37 9.24 8.27
N ALA A 144 -18.08 9.45 6.99
CA ALA A 144 -16.70 9.55 6.51
C ALA A 144 -15.95 10.75 7.09
N ARG A 145 -16.59 11.93 7.17
CA ARG A 145 -16.00 13.15 7.77
C ARG A 145 -15.83 13.04 9.28
N ALA A 146 -16.81 12.46 9.96
CA ALA A 146 -16.74 12.19 11.39
C ALA A 146 -15.61 11.21 11.70
N CYS A 147 -15.53 10.10 10.96
CA CYS A 147 -14.46 9.12 11.10
C CYS A 147 -13.09 9.76 10.88
N GLN A 148 -12.91 10.51 9.79
CA GLN A 148 -11.63 11.15 9.48
C GLN A 148 -11.13 12.04 10.63
N SER A 149 -12.03 12.86 11.17
CA SER A 149 -11.70 13.81 12.24
C SER A 149 -11.38 13.11 13.56
N LEU A 150 -12.20 12.12 13.94
CA LEU A 150 -12.02 11.34 15.17
C LEU A 150 -10.79 10.44 15.11
N LEU A 151 -10.55 9.80 13.96
CA LEU A 151 -9.41 8.93 13.73
C LEU A 151 -8.09 9.70 13.79
N GLN A 152 -8.05 10.92 13.26
CA GLN A 152 -6.88 11.78 13.37
C GLN A 152 -6.57 12.09 14.84
N ARG A 153 -7.58 12.46 15.65
CA ARG A 153 -7.41 12.69 17.10
C ARG A 153 -6.96 11.44 17.83
N ARG A 154 -7.57 10.29 17.50
CA ARG A 154 -7.22 8.99 18.06
C ARG A 154 -5.76 8.65 17.80
N LEU A 155 -5.29 8.77 16.56
CA LEU A 155 -3.91 8.47 16.19
C LEU A 155 -2.91 9.39 16.88
N MET A 156 -3.24 10.68 17.03
CA MET A 156 -2.40 11.63 17.77
C MET A 156 -2.20 11.25 19.24
N GLN A 157 -3.17 10.58 19.89
CA GLN A 157 -3.01 10.08 21.27
C GLN A 157 -1.92 9.00 21.40
N PHE A 158 -1.54 8.36 20.29
CA PHE A 158 -0.50 7.33 20.23
C PHE A 158 0.73 7.79 19.44
N GLY A 159 0.97 9.10 19.36
CA GLY A 159 2.13 9.65 18.65
C GLY A 159 2.08 9.53 17.12
N LEU A 160 0.99 9.02 16.55
CA LEU A 160 0.86 8.80 15.12
C LEU A 160 0.24 10.01 14.43
N LYS A 161 0.77 10.36 13.26
CA LYS A 161 0.26 11.46 12.43
C LYS A 161 -0.23 10.94 11.09
N VAL A 162 -1.44 11.34 10.72
CA VAL A 162 -2.00 11.07 9.39
C VAL A 162 -1.33 12.00 8.37
N HIS A 163 -0.97 11.48 7.20
CA HIS A 163 -0.31 12.28 6.16
C HIS A 163 -1.33 13.21 5.49
N PRO A 164 -1.27 14.54 5.67
CA PRO A 164 -2.34 15.46 5.24
C PRO A 164 -2.50 15.52 3.71
N ALA A 165 -1.40 15.47 2.95
CA ALA A 165 -1.47 15.57 1.49
C ALA A 165 -1.91 14.27 0.78
N LYS A 166 -1.74 13.11 1.43
CA LYS A 166 -2.08 11.79 0.89
C LYS A 166 -3.44 11.31 1.38
N THR A 167 -3.80 11.65 2.61
CA THR A 167 -5.09 11.27 3.16
C THR A 167 -6.20 12.07 2.51
N ARG A 168 -7.07 11.39 1.76
CA ARG A 168 -8.07 12.06 0.92
C ARG A 168 -9.40 11.34 1.04
N LEU A 169 -10.45 12.14 1.22
CA LEU A 169 -11.81 11.67 1.10
C LEU A 169 -12.27 11.81 -0.35
N VAL A 170 -12.52 10.69 -1.00
CA VAL A 170 -12.86 10.60 -2.42
C VAL A 170 -14.27 10.05 -2.57
N ARG A 171 -15.11 10.74 -3.33
CA ARG A 171 -16.39 10.19 -3.75
C ARG A 171 -16.16 9.04 -4.73
N PHE A 172 -16.59 7.83 -4.39
CA PHE A 172 -16.21 6.61 -5.07
C PHE A 172 -17.28 5.52 -4.97
N GLY A 173 -17.33 4.58 -5.91
CA GLY A 173 -18.23 3.42 -5.88
C GLY A 173 -19.33 3.48 -6.94
N ARG A 174 -20.04 2.36 -7.11
CA ARG A 174 -21.06 2.18 -8.17
C ARG A 174 -22.22 3.17 -8.05
N PHE A 175 -22.70 3.45 -6.84
CA PHE A 175 -23.79 4.40 -6.66
C PHE A 175 -23.33 5.85 -6.87
N ALA A 176 -22.06 6.17 -6.54
CA ALA A 176 -21.51 7.47 -6.86
C ALA A 176 -21.48 7.72 -8.37
N LEU A 177 -21.22 6.68 -9.18
CA LEU A 177 -21.29 6.74 -10.64
C LEU A 177 -22.72 6.95 -11.12
N LYS A 178 -23.69 6.15 -10.64
CA LYS A 178 -25.12 6.32 -10.99
C LYS A 178 -25.63 7.72 -10.68
N GLN A 179 -25.32 8.24 -9.49
CA GLN A 179 -25.69 9.60 -9.09
C GLN A 179 -25.05 10.69 -9.96
N TYR A 180 -23.89 10.42 -10.57
CA TYR A 180 -23.26 11.33 -11.53
C TYR A 180 -23.96 11.26 -12.89
N GLU A 181 -24.35 10.08 -13.34
CA GLU A 181 -25.13 9.88 -14.58
C GLU A 181 -26.50 10.58 -14.50
N GLU A 182 -27.18 10.48 -13.35
CA GLU A 182 -28.45 11.18 -13.10
C GLU A 182 -28.26 12.70 -12.95
N ARG A 183 -27.17 13.13 -12.32
CA ARG A 183 -26.90 14.56 -12.03
C ARG A 183 -25.43 14.91 -12.27
N PRO A 184 -25.03 15.25 -13.51
CA PRO A 184 -23.63 15.51 -13.86
C PRO A 184 -22.96 16.63 -13.05
N LYS A 185 -23.74 17.63 -12.59
CA LYS A 185 -23.26 18.74 -11.74
C LYS A 185 -22.61 18.28 -10.43
N ARG A 186 -22.89 17.05 -9.97
CA ARG A 186 -22.29 16.46 -8.76
C ARG A 186 -20.84 16.00 -8.92
N GLY A 187 -20.32 16.00 -10.15
CA GLY A 187 -18.95 15.60 -10.46
C GLY A 187 -18.79 14.08 -10.57
N LYS A 188 -17.87 13.67 -11.45
CA LYS A 188 -17.55 12.26 -11.69
C LYS A 188 -16.94 11.62 -10.44
N PRO A 189 -17.17 10.32 -10.17
CA PRO A 189 -16.43 9.60 -9.15
C PRO A 189 -14.93 9.76 -9.31
N GLY A 190 -14.26 9.99 -8.19
CA GLY A 190 -12.82 10.19 -8.15
C GLY A 190 -12.04 8.89 -8.31
N LYS A 191 -10.74 9.01 -8.09
CA LYS A 191 -9.78 7.90 -8.09
C LYS A 191 -8.96 7.98 -6.81
N PHE A 192 -8.52 6.84 -6.32
CA PHE A 192 -7.60 6.78 -5.18
C PHE A 192 -6.52 5.74 -5.42
N ASP A 193 -5.45 5.85 -4.67
CA ASP A 193 -4.27 5.02 -4.80
C ASP A 193 -4.21 4.07 -3.61
N PHE A 194 -4.06 2.76 -3.85
CA PHE A 194 -3.91 1.77 -2.78
C PHE A 194 -3.05 0.61 -3.28
N LEU A 195 -2.08 0.16 -2.47
CA LEU A 195 -1.23 -0.99 -2.77
C LEU A 195 -0.56 -0.95 -4.17
N GLY A 196 -0.14 0.24 -4.62
CA GLY A 196 0.54 0.42 -5.91
C GLY A 196 -0.39 0.48 -7.13
N PHE A 197 -1.70 0.46 -6.92
CA PHE A 197 -2.71 0.63 -7.97
C PHE A 197 -3.49 1.92 -7.79
N THR A 198 -3.87 2.53 -8.91
CA THR A 198 -4.90 3.57 -8.97
C THR A 198 -6.22 2.88 -9.26
N HIS A 199 -7.17 3.05 -8.34
CA HIS A 199 -8.52 2.50 -8.41
C HIS A 199 -9.49 3.54 -8.97
N TYR A 200 -10.35 3.11 -9.90
CA TYR A 200 -11.40 3.95 -10.47
C TYR A 200 -12.61 3.09 -10.83
N ILE A 201 -13.82 3.66 -10.80
CA ILE A 201 -15.00 2.96 -11.30
C ILE A 201 -15.03 3.09 -12.83
N GLY A 202 -15.21 1.95 -13.49
CA GLY A 202 -15.42 1.86 -14.93
C GLY A 202 -16.61 0.94 -15.24
N ARG A 203 -16.88 0.78 -16.54
CA ARG A 203 -17.93 -0.10 -17.04
C ARG A 203 -17.31 -1.19 -17.90
N LEU A 204 -17.74 -2.43 -17.69
CA LEU A 204 -17.36 -3.57 -18.52
C LEU A 204 -18.06 -3.49 -19.87
N HIS A 205 -17.58 -4.27 -20.84
CA HIS A 205 -18.26 -4.39 -22.13
C HIS A 205 -19.71 -4.90 -21.99
N THR A 206 -19.98 -5.68 -20.94
CA THR A 206 -21.31 -6.17 -20.57
C THR A 206 -22.23 -5.10 -19.96
N GLY A 207 -21.79 -3.85 -19.84
CA GLY A 207 -22.55 -2.76 -19.22
C GLY A 207 -22.51 -2.74 -17.69
N LYS A 208 -21.97 -3.77 -17.04
CA LYS A 208 -21.83 -3.83 -15.57
C LYS A 208 -20.73 -2.88 -15.08
N ASP A 209 -21.00 -2.16 -14.00
CA ASP A 209 -19.99 -1.36 -13.32
C ASP A 209 -18.95 -2.27 -12.64
N ALA A 210 -17.69 -1.84 -12.59
CA ALA A 210 -16.61 -2.58 -11.95
C ALA A 210 -15.55 -1.65 -11.37
N VAL A 211 -14.85 -2.13 -10.33
CA VAL A 211 -13.63 -1.49 -9.85
C VAL A 211 -12.49 -1.84 -10.81
N MET A 212 -12.03 -0.83 -11.54
CA MET A 212 -10.90 -0.93 -12.43
C MET A 212 -9.61 -0.62 -11.68
N ARG A 213 -8.52 -1.31 -12.03
CA ARG A 213 -7.21 -1.13 -11.42
C ARG A 213 -6.17 -0.85 -12.50
N LYS A 214 -5.32 0.14 -12.25
CA LYS A 214 -4.16 0.42 -13.11
C LYS A 214 -2.92 0.61 -12.25
N THR A 215 -1.77 0.07 -12.65
CA THR A 215 -0.50 0.35 -11.97
C THR A 215 -0.28 1.86 -11.83
N GLN A 216 0.02 2.32 -10.61
CA GLN A 216 0.29 3.73 -10.34
C GLN A 216 1.42 4.23 -11.24
N ARG A 217 1.18 5.36 -11.92
CA ARG A 217 2.14 5.95 -12.87
C ARG A 217 3.50 6.20 -12.22
N LYS A 218 3.51 6.72 -10.98
CA LYS A 218 4.73 7.01 -10.22
C LYS A 218 5.53 5.73 -9.94
N ARG A 219 4.86 4.64 -9.50
CA ARG A 219 5.49 3.34 -9.25
C ARG A 219 6.13 2.76 -10.51
N ARG A 220 5.39 2.77 -11.62
CA ARG A 220 5.90 2.32 -12.92
C ARG A 220 7.13 3.11 -13.35
N GLN A 221 7.07 4.44 -13.28
CA GLN A 221 8.19 5.31 -13.64
C GLN A 221 9.42 5.07 -12.77
N THR A 222 9.25 4.93 -11.46
CA THR A 222 10.36 4.63 -10.54
C THR A 222 11.01 3.28 -10.86
N GLN A 223 10.21 2.25 -11.16
CA GLN A 223 10.75 0.94 -11.51
C GLN A 223 11.51 0.98 -12.84
N LEU A 224 10.99 1.65 -13.86
CA LEU A 224 11.67 1.84 -15.14
C LEU A 224 12.98 2.63 -14.99
N LYS A 225 13.02 3.65 -14.13
CA LYS A 225 14.26 4.37 -13.79
C LYS A 225 15.29 3.43 -13.16
N ARG A 226 14.87 2.58 -12.20
CA ARG A 226 15.73 1.54 -11.60
C ARG A 226 16.25 0.56 -12.64
N ILE A 227 15.41 0.06 -13.54
CA ILE A 227 15.82 -0.86 -14.61
C ILE A 227 16.84 -0.20 -15.53
N LYS A 228 16.59 1.05 -15.93
CA LYS A 228 17.53 1.82 -16.74
C LYS A 228 18.89 1.99 -16.07
N GLN A 229 18.92 2.23 -14.75
CA GLN A 229 20.15 2.32 -13.98
C GLN A 229 20.86 0.96 -13.88
N GLY A 230 20.12 -0.11 -13.59
CA GLY A 230 20.66 -1.47 -13.53
C GLY A 230 21.24 -1.94 -14.86
N LEU A 231 20.60 -1.57 -15.98
CA LEU A 231 21.13 -1.82 -17.33
C LEU A 231 22.46 -1.10 -17.57
N ARG A 232 22.60 0.15 -17.11
CA ARG A 232 23.86 0.90 -17.23
C ARG A 232 24.99 0.25 -16.42
N GLN A 233 24.72 -0.17 -15.20
CA GLN A 233 25.70 -0.84 -14.34
C GLN A 233 26.16 -2.17 -14.93
N ARG A 234 25.29 -2.83 -15.70
CA ARG A 234 25.56 -4.11 -16.36
C ARG A 234 26.02 -3.95 -17.79
N LEU A 235 26.52 -2.79 -18.21
CA LEU A 235 26.87 -2.55 -19.61
C LEU A 235 27.94 -3.52 -20.13
N HIS A 236 28.85 -3.97 -19.28
CA HIS A 236 29.94 -4.89 -19.65
C HIS A 236 29.64 -6.36 -19.37
N ASN A 237 28.53 -6.69 -18.69
CA ASN A 237 28.14 -8.07 -18.41
C ASN A 237 27.77 -8.82 -19.68
N ARG A 238 27.85 -10.16 -19.65
CA ARG A 238 27.38 -11.00 -20.77
C ARG A 238 25.89 -10.73 -21.04
N PRO A 239 25.44 -10.64 -22.31
CA PRO A 239 24.04 -10.36 -22.64
C PRO A 239 23.06 -11.33 -21.97
N GLU A 240 23.42 -12.61 -21.89
CA GLU A 240 22.60 -13.66 -21.26
C GLU A 240 22.36 -13.43 -19.77
N GLU A 241 23.38 -13.02 -19.02
CA GLU A 241 23.25 -12.70 -17.60
C GLU A 241 22.33 -11.49 -17.39
N THR A 242 22.49 -10.48 -18.23
CA THR A 242 21.63 -9.29 -18.22
C THR A 242 20.19 -9.67 -18.55
N GLY A 243 20.00 -10.60 -19.49
CA GLY A 243 18.71 -11.14 -19.86
C GLY A 243 18.04 -11.96 -18.76
N ARG A 244 18.79 -12.84 -18.08
CA ARG A 244 18.30 -13.58 -16.90
C ARG A 244 17.90 -12.65 -15.77
N TRP A 245 18.64 -11.55 -15.56
CA TRP A 245 18.25 -10.52 -14.60
C TRP A 245 16.97 -9.79 -15.02
N LEU A 246 16.86 -9.35 -16.28
CA LEU A 246 15.66 -8.67 -16.78
C LEU A 246 14.42 -9.56 -16.72
N LYS A 247 14.55 -10.84 -17.08
CA LYS A 247 13.47 -11.83 -16.99
C LYS A 247 12.92 -11.88 -15.57
N ARG A 248 13.77 -12.04 -14.55
CA ARG A 248 13.35 -12.03 -13.14
C ARG A 248 12.66 -10.73 -12.72
N VAL A 249 13.15 -9.58 -13.19
CA VAL A 249 12.54 -8.28 -12.87
C VAL A 249 11.16 -8.14 -13.51
N VAL A 250 11.00 -8.57 -14.76
CA VAL A 250 9.73 -8.54 -15.48
C VAL A 250 8.73 -9.53 -14.88
N GLU A 251 9.15 -10.76 -14.61
CA GLU A 251 8.33 -11.77 -13.92
C GLU A 251 7.84 -11.27 -12.57
N GLY A 252 8.73 -10.70 -11.74
CA GLY A 252 8.33 -10.10 -10.46
C GLY A 252 7.32 -8.96 -10.62
N HIS A 253 7.47 -8.12 -11.66
CA HIS A 253 6.50 -7.07 -11.95
C HIS A 253 5.14 -7.65 -12.37
N ILE A 254 5.13 -8.66 -13.23
CA ILE A 254 3.90 -9.32 -13.70
C ILE A 254 3.22 -10.06 -12.54
N ASN A 255 3.95 -10.79 -11.71
CA ASN A 255 3.39 -11.51 -10.56
C ASN A 255 2.70 -10.56 -9.58
N TYR A 256 3.23 -9.36 -9.38
CA TYR A 256 2.64 -8.37 -8.48
C TYR A 256 1.49 -7.59 -9.13
N TYR A 257 1.70 -7.07 -10.34
CA TYR A 257 0.76 -6.18 -11.03
C TYR A 257 -0.22 -6.90 -11.97
N GLY A 258 -0.13 -8.22 -12.06
CA GLY A 258 -0.99 -9.15 -12.81
C GLY A 258 -2.38 -9.29 -12.20
N VAL A 259 -3.16 -8.21 -12.22
CA VAL A 259 -4.53 -8.15 -11.70
C VAL A 259 -5.51 -7.83 -12.83
N PRO A 260 -6.81 -8.15 -12.67
CA PRO A 260 -7.84 -7.79 -13.64
C PRO A 260 -7.80 -6.30 -14.04
N PHE A 261 -8.04 -6.04 -15.32
CA PHE A 261 -8.07 -4.70 -15.93
C PHE A 261 -6.73 -3.95 -16.04
N ASN A 262 -5.61 -4.55 -15.64
CA ASN A 262 -4.28 -3.92 -15.70
C ASN A 262 -3.40 -4.38 -16.88
N SER A 263 -3.90 -5.28 -17.75
CA SER A 263 -3.14 -5.89 -18.85
C SER A 263 -2.45 -4.88 -19.77
N ARG A 264 -3.15 -3.80 -20.15
CA ARG A 264 -2.59 -2.73 -20.99
C ARG A 264 -1.36 -2.07 -20.35
N ALA A 265 -1.36 -1.86 -19.03
CA ALA A 265 -0.22 -1.26 -18.36
C ALA A 265 0.98 -2.21 -18.28
N LEU A 266 0.72 -3.51 -18.12
CA LEU A 266 1.74 -4.57 -18.14
C LEU A 266 2.38 -4.68 -19.52
N CYS A 267 1.59 -4.74 -20.59
CA CYS A 267 2.12 -4.77 -21.96
C CYS A 267 3.00 -3.55 -22.24
N GLN A 268 2.53 -2.35 -21.88
CA GLN A 268 3.33 -1.13 -22.00
C GLN A 268 4.66 -1.21 -21.24
N PHE A 269 4.63 -1.72 -20.01
CA PHE A 269 5.84 -1.88 -19.20
C PHE A 269 6.84 -2.84 -19.84
N VAL A 270 6.38 -4.01 -20.31
CA VAL A 270 7.23 -5.00 -20.98
C VAL A 270 7.84 -4.42 -22.26
N GLU A 271 7.04 -3.72 -23.08
CA GLU A 271 7.54 -3.08 -24.30
C GLU A 271 8.56 -1.98 -24.01
N GLU A 272 8.36 -1.18 -22.96
CA GLU A 272 9.35 -0.19 -22.53
C GLU A 272 10.66 -0.86 -22.07
N VAL A 273 10.59 -1.98 -21.33
CA VAL A 273 11.78 -2.75 -20.91
C VAL A 273 12.52 -3.33 -22.12
N LYS A 274 11.80 -3.93 -23.09
CA LYS A 274 12.41 -4.41 -24.35
C LYS A 274 13.14 -3.28 -25.07
N ARG A 275 12.49 -2.12 -25.25
CA ARG A 275 13.12 -0.95 -25.88
C ARG A 275 14.39 -0.50 -25.14
N MET A 276 14.37 -0.49 -23.81
CA MET A 276 15.54 -0.13 -23.00
C MET A 276 16.69 -1.14 -23.17
N TRP A 277 16.38 -2.43 -23.18
CA TRP A 277 17.39 -3.46 -23.38
C TRP A 277 18.02 -3.37 -24.76
N LEU A 278 17.24 -3.26 -25.84
CA LEU A 278 17.78 -3.08 -27.19
C LEU A 278 18.69 -1.85 -27.28
N LYS A 279 18.27 -0.73 -26.70
CA LYS A 279 19.10 0.48 -26.65
C LYS A 279 20.41 0.25 -25.90
N SER A 280 20.39 -0.59 -24.86
CA SER A 280 21.60 -0.97 -24.11
C SER A 280 22.52 -1.87 -24.94
N LEU A 281 21.98 -2.85 -25.67
CA LEU A 281 22.78 -3.74 -26.54
C LEU A 281 23.42 -2.98 -27.70
N ARG A 282 22.67 -2.11 -28.38
CA ARG A 282 23.17 -1.24 -29.45
C ARG A 282 24.29 -0.30 -29.00
N ARG A 283 24.39 0.02 -27.71
CA ARG A 283 25.49 0.85 -27.16
C ARG A 283 26.78 0.08 -26.92
N ARG A 284 26.72 -1.25 -26.84
CA ARG A 284 27.89 -2.11 -26.62
C ARG A 284 28.70 -2.34 -27.89
N SER A 285 28.04 -2.33 -29.05
CA SER A 285 28.68 -2.56 -30.35
C SER A 285 28.47 -1.35 -31.25
N GLN A 286 29.57 -0.73 -31.68
CA GLN A 286 29.52 0.36 -32.67
C GLN A 286 29.31 -0.13 -34.11
N ARG A 287 29.35 -1.45 -34.36
CA ARG A 287 29.43 -2.03 -35.71
C ARG A 287 28.14 -2.66 -36.22
N HIS A 288 27.03 -2.66 -35.46
CA HIS A 288 25.79 -3.31 -35.92
C HIS A 288 24.51 -2.54 -35.57
N LYS A 289 23.65 -2.33 -36.57
CA LYS A 289 22.25 -1.92 -36.40
C LYS A 289 21.40 -3.15 -36.03
N MET A 290 21.48 -3.63 -34.78
CA MET A 290 20.62 -4.72 -34.30
C MET A 290 19.14 -4.32 -34.36
N THR A 291 18.29 -5.09 -35.03
CA THR A 291 16.81 -5.00 -34.97
C THR A 291 16.24 -6.06 -34.03
N TRP A 292 15.00 -5.88 -33.56
CA TRP A 292 14.27 -6.92 -32.81
C TRP A 292 13.60 -7.97 -33.73
N ALA A 293 13.60 -7.70 -35.04
CA ALA A 293 13.12 -8.60 -36.08
C ALA A 293 14.03 -9.82 -36.20
#